data_AF-A0A7G7Z9U0-F1
#
_entry.id   AF-A0A7G7Z9U0-F1
#
_cell.length_a   1.000
_cell.length_b   1.000
_cell.length_c   1.000
_cell.angle_alpha   90.00
_cell.angle_beta   90.00
_cell.angle_gamma   90.00
#
_symmetry.space_group_name_H-M   'P 1'
#
loop_
_entity.id
_entity.type
_entity.pdbx_description
1 polymer ?
#
loop_
_entity_poly.entity_id
_entity_poly.type
_entity_poly.pdbx_seq_one_letter_code
_entity_poly.pdbx_strand_id
1 'polypeptide(L)'
;MKLRQVALAALMALPVAAWAETPNITPGSWEFVSTTTVSGDMPIPDQTDTEQQCITQQDLDDADLGFIEEEEGCELLNQDTSADGLSYSMVCRADGGEANIDGDMQFMGERIEGSVDIMTQSPMGELNMQTQIDGQRLGDC
;
A
#
# COMPACT_ATOMS: atom_id res chain seq x y z
N MET A 1 36.11 60.57 3.49
CA MET A 1 35.13 60.45 2.37
C MET A 1 34.88 58.97 2.12
N LYS A 2 33.67 58.52 2.47
CA LYS A 2 32.96 57.27 2.12
C LYS A 2 33.61 55.90 2.40
N LEU A 3 33.19 55.32 3.54
CA LEU A 3 32.99 53.89 3.76
C LEU A 3 32.32 53.23 2.54
N ARG A 4 32.89 52.14 2.03
CA ARG A 4 32.17 51.18 1.18
C ARG A 4 31.95 49.93 2.01
N GLN A 5 30.75 49.85 2.58
CA GLN A 5 30.25 48.69 3.31
C GLN A 5 30.10 47.53 2.32
N VAL A 6 30.95 46.51 2.47
CA VAL A 6 30.75 45.22 1.82
C VAL A 6 29.69 44.49 2.64
N ALA A 7 28.44 44.53 2.18
CA ALA A 7 27.35 43.77 2.76
C ALA A 7 27.57 42.28 2.44
N LEU A 8 28.05 41.54 3.44
CA LEU A 8 28.15 40.08 3.41
C LEU A 8 26.72 39.51 3.56
N ALA A 9 26.04 39.26 2.45
CA ALA A 9 24.76 38.56 2.45
C ALA A 9 25.03 37.07 2.70
N ALA A 10 24.99 36.67 3.97
CA ALA A 10 24.94 35.26 4.34
C ALA A 10 23.56 34.70 3.96
N LEU A 11 23.45 34.10 2.77
CA LEU A 11 22.33 33.22 2.44
C LEU A 11 22.41 32.00 3.37
N MET A 12 21.63 32.02 4.45
CA MET A 12 21.31 30.81 5.19
C MET A 12 20.48 29.92 4.27
N ALA A 13 21.12 28.91 3.68
CA ALA A 13 20.42 27.78 3.09
C ALA A 13 19.73 27.05 4.25
N LEU A 14 18.43 27.31 4.44
CA LEU A 14 17.60 26.49 5.31
C LEU A 14 17.58 25.08 4.71
N PRO A 15 18.00 24.04 5.45
CA PRO A 15 17.74 22.68 5.02
C PRO A 15 16.23 22.51 5.03
N VAL A 16 15.65 22.37 3.84
CA VAL A 16 14.29 21.85 3.72
C VAL A 16 14.39 20.41 4.21
N ALA A 17 13.95 20.18 5.45
CA ALA A 17 13.73 18.82 5.92
C ALA A 17 12.72 18.21 4.94
N ALA A 18 13.13 17.21 4.18
CA ALA A 18 12.20 16.36 3.47
C ALA A 18 11.48 15.56 4.55
N TRP A 19 10.23 15.90 4.82
CA TRP A 19 9.36 15.06 5.63
C TRP A 19 8.99 13.91 4.70
N ALA A 20 9.64 12.77 4.86
CA ALA A 20 9.09 11.53 4.32
C ALA A 20 7.74 11.35 5.01
N GLU A 21 6.66 11.28 4.24
CA GLU A 21 5.31 11.08 4.76
C GLU A 21 5.26 9.65 5.31
N THR A 22 5.56 9.49 6.59
CA THR A 22 5.46 8.21 7.29
C THR A 22 3.99 7.76 7.28
N PRO A 23 3.70 6.49 6.93
CA PRO A 23 2.35 5.96 6.99
C PRO A 23 1.73 6.16 8.37
N ASN A 24 0.44 6.49 8.41
CA ASN A 24 -0.37 6.68 9.60
C ASN A 24 -0.74 5.31 10.19
N ILE A 25 0.30 4.57 10.60
CA ILE A 25 0.23 3.23 11.16
C ILE A 25 1.04 3.23 12.44
N THR A 26 0.45 2.75 13.53
CA THR A 26 1.10 2.66 14.84
C THR A 26 1.86 1.34 14.94
N PRO A 27 3.18 1.36 15.23
CA PRO A 27 3.93 0.13 15.47
C PRO A 27 3.33 -0.73 16.58
N GLY A 28 3.44 -2.04 16.45
CA GLY A 28 2.90 -2.99 17.42
C GLY A 28 2.54 -4.35 16.83
N SER A 29 1.86 -5.16 17.63
CA SER A 29 1.23 -6.40 17.20
C SER A 29 -0.09 -6.07 16.52
N TRP A 30 -0.33 -6.66 15.35
CA TRP A 30 -1.51 -6.46 14.52
C TRP A 30 -2.18 -7.77 14.18
N GLU A 31 -3.49 -7.74 14.05
CA GLU A 31 -4.31 -8.80 13.45
C GLU A 31 -4.91 -8.28 12.15
N PHE A 32 -4.79 -9.08 11.09
CA PHE A 32 -5.39 -8.84 9.79
C PHE A 32 -6.41 -9.93 9.50
N VAL A 33 -7.61 -9.52 9.11
CA VAL A 33 -8.66 -10.40 8.65
C VAL A 33 -8.91 -10.09 7.19
N SER A 34 -8.70 -11.09 6.33
CA SER A 34 -8.89 -10.96 4.89
C SER A 34 -10.03 -11.86 4.45
N THR A 35 -11.02 -11.31 3.75
CA THR A 35 -12.14 -12.09 3.17
C THR A 35 -12.10 -11.98 1.67
N THR A 36 -11.87 -13.11 1.00
CA THR A 36 -11.82 -13.22 -0.46
C THR A 36 -13.13 -13.78 -1.00
N THR A 37 -13.77 -13.03 -1.88
CA THR A 37 -14.97 -13.41 -2.63
C THR A 37 -14.64 -13.56 -4.09
N VAL A 38 -15.04 -14.68 -4.68
CA VAL A 38 -14.79 -14.98 -6.10
C VAL A 38 -16.11 -15.00 -6.86
N SER A 39 -16.23 -14.11 -7.83
CA SER A 39 -17.37 -14.01 -8.73
C SER A 39 -17.00 -14.54 -10.12
N GLY A 40 -17.74 -15.53 -10.58
CA GLY A 40 -17.59 -16.14 -11.90
C GLY A 40 -18.70 -17.13 -12.20
N ASP A 41 -18.56 -17.88 -13.29
CA ASP A 41 -19.57 -18.87 -13.73
C ASP A 41 -19.75 -20.05 -12.77
N MET A 42 -18.75 -20.30 -11.91
CA MET A 42 -18.77 -21.35 -10.89
C MET A 42 -18.93 -20.72 -9.51
N PRO A 43 -19.86 -21.21 -8.67
CA PRO A 43 -19.99 -20.74 -7.30
C PRO A 43 -18.81 -21.27 -6.47
N ILE A 44 -17.92 -20.37 -6.07
CA ILE A 44 -16.80 -20.65 -5.16
C ILE A 44 -17.16 -20.02 -3.80
N PRO A 45 -17.06 -20.76 -2.68
CA PRO A 45 -17.35 -20.21 -1.37
C PRO A 45 -16.29 -19.18 -0.96
N ASP A 46 -16.73 -18.13 -0.28
CA ASP A 46 -15.83 -17.13 0.30
C ASP A 46 -14.82 -17.78 1.25
N GLN A 47 -13.59 -17.26 1.22
CA GLN A 47 -12.51 -17.68 2.13
C GLN A 47 -12.19 -16.52 3.05
N THR A 48 -12.08 -16.80 4.35
CA THR A 48 -11.64 -15.82 5.35
C THR A 48 -10.40 -16.35 6.04
N ASP A 49 -9.35 -15.55 6.01
CA ASP A 49 -8.07 -15.83 6.65
C ASP A 49 -7.79 -14.78 7.73
N THR A 50 -7.11 -15.20 8.79
CA THR A 50 -6.72 -14.32 9.89
C THR A 50 -5.25 -14.53 10.20
N GLU A 51 -4.48 -13.45 10.14
CA GLU A 51 -3.04 -13.48 10.34
C GLU A 51 -2.65 -12.44 11.39
N GLN A 52 -1.63 -12.77 12.19
CA GLN A 52 -1.06 -11.84 13.16
C GLN A 52 0.40 -11.60 12.85
N GLN A 53 0.78 -10.32 12.83
CA GLN A 53 2.16 -9.91 12.57
C GLN A 53 2.58 -8.75 13.46
N CYS A 54 3.87 -8.68 13.73
CA CYS A 54 4.47 -7.53 14.39
C CYS A 54 4.91 -6.53 13.33
N ILE A 55 4.41 -5.30 13.40
CA ILE A 55 4.84 -4.18 12.56
C ILE A 55 5.74 -3.29 13.41
N THR A 56 7.00 -3.19 13.03
CA THR A 56 7.99 -2.34 13.69
C THR A 56 8.08 -0.96 13.02
N GLN A 57 8.69 0.01 13.68
CA GLN A 57 8.97 1.31 13.06
C GLN A 57 9.87 1.17 11.83
N GLN A 58 10.78 0.20 11.84
CA GLN A 58 11.68 -0.04 10.73
C GLN A 58 10.91 -0.51 9.49
N ASP A 59 9.91 -1.38 9.65
CA ASP A 59 9.07 -1.85 8.54
C ASP A 59 8.31 -0.69 7.89
N LEU A 60 7.86 0.28 8.69
CA LEU A 60 7.24 1.51 8.20
C LEU A 60 8.22 2.43 7.47
N ASP A 61 9.44 2.57 8.00
CA ASP A 61 10.48 3.45 7.45
C ASP A 61 11.03 2.91 6.12
N ASP A 62 11.15 1.58 6.01
CA ASP A 62 11.60 0.88 4.80
C ASP A 62 10.45 0.70 3.77
N ALA A 63 9.22 1.11 4.13
CA ALA A 63 7.98 0.89 3.37
C ALA A 63 7.75 -0.59 3.00
N ASP A 64 8.32 -1.51 3.79
CA ASP A 64 8.26 -2.95 3.57
C ASP A 64 7.07 -3.55 4.35
N LEU A 65 5.87 -3.16 3.92
CA LEU A 65 4.63 -3.63 4.53
C LEU A 65 3.99 -4.77 3.74
N GLY A 66 4.64 -5.24 2.67
CA GLY A 66 4.17 -6.34 1.84
C GLY A 66 2.84 -6.07 1.10
N PHE A 67 2.37 -4.83 1.07
CA PHE A 67 1.06 -4.51 0.49
C PHE A 67 1.03 -4.48 -1.04
N ILE A 68 2.19 -4.32 -1.68
CA ILE A 68 2.36 -4.42 -3.12
C ILE A 68 3.48 -5.42 -3.36
N GLU A 69 3.14 -6.55 -3.99
CA GLU A 69 4.14 -7.55 -4.39
C GLU A 69 4.61 -7.24 -5.81
N GLU A 70 5.90 -6.93 -5.96
CA GLU A 70 6.53 -6.77 -7.27
C GLU A 70 6.78 -8.16 -7.90
N GLU A 71 5.83 -8.63 -8.71
CA GLU A 71 5.95 -9.91 -9.42
C GLU A 71 6.44 -9.75 -10.88
N GLU A 72 7.20 -10.75 -11.36
CA GLU A 72 7.63 -10.80 -12.75
C GLU A 72 6.42 -10.86 -13.71
N GLY A 73 6.32 -9.89 -14.62
CA GLY A 73 5.22 -9.80 -15.58
C GLY A 73 4.07 -8.87 -15.16
N CYS A 74 4.18 -8.22 -14.00
CA CYS A 74 3.27 -7.15 -13.58
C CYS A 74 3.85 -5.76 -13.90
N GLU A 75 3.02 -4.91 -14.50
CA GLU A 75 3.32 -3.51 -14.81
C GLU A 75 2.46 -2.61 -13.92
N LEU A 76 3.10 -1.81 -13.07
CA LEU A 76 2.43 -0.81 -12.25
C LEU A 76 1.95 0.35 -13.12
N LEU A 77 0.65 0.56 -13.21
CA LEU A 77 0.02 1.59 -14.04
C LEU A 77 -0.11 2.92 -13.29
N ASN A 78 -0.48 2.85 -12.01
CA ASN A 78 -0.62 3.99 -11.14
C ASN A 78 -0.33 3.60 -9.70
N GLN A 79 0.20 4.55 -8.94
CA GLN A 79 0.40 4.44 -7.50
C GLN A 79 0.25 5.82 -6.89
N ASP A 80 -0.65 5.94 -5.94
CA ASP A 80 -0.80 7.09 -5.07
C ASP A 80 -0.51 6.65 -3.64
N THR A 81 0.48 7.27 -3.01
CA THR A 81 0.90 6.94 -1.66
C THR A 81 0.87 8.20 -0.83
N SER A 82 0.24 8.11 0.34
CA SER A 82 0.15 9.19 1.31
C SER A 82 0.34 8.63 2.72
N ALA A 83 0.42 9.52 3.72
CA ALA A 83 0.41 9.09 5.10
C ALA A 83 -0.89 8.32 5.44
N ASP A 84 -2.04 8.70 4.88
CA ASP A 84 -3.34 8.15 5.26
C ASP A 84 -3.79 6.96 4.41
N GLY A 85 -3.00 6.54 3.41
CA GLY A 85 -3.40 5.44 2.55
C GLY A 85 -2.51 5.20 1.34
N LEU A 86 -2.83 4.11 0.65
CA LEU A 86 -2.17 3.65 -0.57
C LEU A 86 -3.25 3.20 -1.55
N SER A 87 -3.22 3.73 -2.76
CA SER A 87 -4.02 3.21 -3.86
C SER A 87 -3.09 2.87 -5.03
N TYR A 88 -3.27 1.72 -5.65
CA TYR A 88 -2.46 1.31 -6.79
C TYR A 88 -3.30 0.56 -7.82
N SER A 89 -2.84 0.62 -9.06
CA SER A 89 -3.38 -0.18 -10.16
C SER A 89 -2.22 -0.82 -10.90
N MET A 90 -2.30 -2.12 -11.14
CA MET A 90 -1.30 -2.85 -11.91
C MET A 90 -1.96 -3.82 -12.89
N VAL A 91 -1.22 -4.16 -13.93
CA VAL A 91 -1.64 -5.15 -14.93
C VAL A 91 -0.59 -6.23 -15.03
N CYS A 92 -0.99 -7.47 -14.77
CA CYS A 92 -0.13 -8.64 -14.85
C CYS A 92 -0.43 -9.41 -16.14
N ARG A 93 0.62 -9.70 -16.92
CA ARG A 93 0.53 -10.43 -18.19
C ARG A 93 1.40 -11.67 -18.13
N ALA A 94 0.76 -12.83 -18.20
CA ALA A 94 1.41 -14.14 -18.24
C ALA A 94 0.84 -15.01 -19.35
N ASP A 95 1.43 -16.18 -19.60
CA ASP A 95 0.99 -17.13 -20.63
C ASP A 95 -0.49 -17.57 -20.48
N GLY A 96 -1.09 -17.35 -19.30
CA GLY A 96 -2.49 -17.68 -18.98
C GLY A 96 -3.52 -16.58 -19.23
N GLY A 97 -3.11 -15.35 -19.56
CA GLY A 97 -4.02 -14.21 -19.76
C GLY A 97 -3.51 -12.90 -19.17
N GLU A 98 -4.37 -11.89 -19.19
CA GLU A 98 -4.16 -10.59 -18.53
C GLU A 98 -5.03 -10.50 -17.28
N ALA A 99 -4.42 -10.04 -16.19
CA ALA A 99 -5.09 -9.73 -14.93
C ALA A 99 -4.90 -8.24 -14.61
N ASN A 100 -6.00 -7.56 -14.30
CA ASN A 100 -5.99 -6.18 -13.81
C ASN A 100 -6.21 -6.23 -12.30
N ILE A 101 -5.36 -5.54 -11.55
CA ILE A 101 -5.37 -5.53 -10.10
C ILE A 101 -5.48 -4.08 -9.64
N ASP A 102 -6.50 -3.78 -8.86
CA ASP A 102 -6.70 -2.48 -8.23
C ASP A 102 -6.71 -2.69 -6.70
N GLY A 103 -5.83 -1.99 -6.00
CA GLY A 103 -5.73 -2.02 -4.56
C GLY A 103 -6.00 -0.65 -3.96
N ASP A 104 -6.72 -0.62 -2.84
CA ASP A 104 -6.94 0.57 -2.02
C ASP A 104 -6.76 0.21 -0.56
N MET A 105 -6.08 1.07 0.19
CA MET A 105 -5.89 0.92 1.63
C MET A 105 -5.92 2.28 2.32
N GLN A 106 -6.50 2.29 3.51
CA GLN A 106 -6.62 3.44 4.40
C GLN A 106 -5.92 3.13 5.72
N PHE A 107 -5.07 4.06 6.14
CA PHE A 107 -4.26 3.98 7.35
C PHE A 107 -4.80 4.97 8.39
N MET A 108 -5.31 4.46 9.50
CA MET A 108 -6.01 5.24 10.54
C MET A 108 -5.35 5.07 11.92
N GLY A 109 -4.04 4.99 11.97
CA GLY A 109 -3.23 4.83 13.17
C GLY A 109 -3.27 3.40 13.72
N GLU A 110 -4.36 3.01 14.39
CA GLU A 110 -4.51 1.66 15.00
C GLU A 110 -5.47 0.75 14.22
N ARG A 111 -5.95 1.23 13.07
CA ARG A 111 -6.84 0.50 12.16
C ARG A 111 -6.36 0.66 10.73
N ILE A 112 -6.45 -0.42 9.97
CA ILE A 112 -6.21 -0.45 8.53
C ILE A 112 -7.47 -1.04 7.89
N GLU A 113 -7.94 -0.43 6.82
CA GLU A 113 -8.99 -1.00 5.97
C GLU A 113 -8.49 -1.00 4.54
N GLY A 114 -8.76 -2.05 3.79
CA GLY A 114 -8.35 -2.10 2.40
C GLY A 114 -9.17 -3.07 1.58
N SER A 115 -9.05 -2.93 0.27
CA SER A 115 -9.66 -3.83 -0.70
C SER A 115 -8.71 -4.05 -1.86
N VAL A 116 -8.65 -5.28 -2.34
CA VAL A 116 -7.93 -5.67 -3.56
C VAL A 116 -8.91 -6.34 -4.50
N ASP A 117 -9.07 -5.77 -5.68
CA ASP A 117 -9.91 -6.26 -6.76
C ASP A 117 -9.02 -6.80 -7.88
N ILE A 118 -9.23 -8.05 -8.26
CA ILE A 118 -8.47 -8.75 -9.30
C ILE A 118 -9.44 -9.24 -10.36
N MET A 119 -9.37 -8.60 -11.54
CA MET A 119 -10.15 -9.01 -12.71
C MET A 119 -9.24 -9.75 -13.69
N THR A 120 -9.58 -11.00 -13.98
CA THR A 120 -8.85 -11.83 -14.95
C THR A 120 -9.75 -12.23 -16.09
N GLN A 121 -9.24 -12.08 -17.32
CA GLN A 121 -9.90 -12.59 -18.53
C GLN A 121 -9.21 -13.89 -18.96
N SER A 122 -9.90 -15.02 -18.77
CA SER A 122 -9.40 -16.32 -19.18
C SER A 122 -10.21 -16.88 -20.36
N PRO A 123 -9.70 -17.88 -21.10
CA PRO A 123 -10.49 -18.60 -22.11
C PRO A 123 -11.76 -19.27 -21.55
N MET A 124 -11.85 -19.44 -20.23
CA MET A 124 -13.00 -20.02 -19.53
C MET A 124 -14.05 -18.99 -19.11
N GLY A 125 -13.79 -17.69 -19.29
CA GLY A 125 -14.67 -16.60 -18.86
C GLY A 125 -13.95 -15.53 -18.04
N GLU A 126 -14.68 -14.47 -17.70
CA GLU A 126 -14.25 -13.43 -16.77
C GLU A 126 -14.36 -13.95 -15.34
N LEU A 127 -13.28 -13.75 -14.57
CA LEU A 127 -13.22 -14.06 -13.15
C LEU A 127 -12.90 -12.77 -12.41
N ASN A 128 -13.71 -12.41 -11.42
CA ASN A 128 -13.43 -11.31 -10.52
C ASN A 128 -13.20 -11.84 -9.11
N MET A 129 -12.09 -11.47 -8.49
CA MET A 129 -11.73 -11.81 -7.12
C MET A 129 -11.60 -10.53 -6.33
N GLN A 130 -12.43 -10.37 -5.30
CA GLN A 130 -12.40 -9.21 -4.42
C GLN A 130 -11.98 -9.66 -3.03
N THR A 131 -10.95 -9.04 -2.49
CA THR A 131 -10.44 -9.30 -1.13
C THR A 131 -10.65 -8.07 -0.28
N GLN A 132 -11.45 -8.17 0.77
CA GLN A 132 -11.58 -7.14 1.79
C GLN A 132 -10.60 -7.42 2.93
N ILE A 133 -9.86 -6.40 3.37
CA ILE A 133 -8.83 -6.50 4.41
C ILE A 133 -9.22 -5.57 5.56
N ASP A 134 -9.27 -6.11 6.78
CA ASP A 134 -9.46 -5.38 8.03
C ASP A 134 -8.27 -5.64 8.95
N GLY A 135 -7.49 -4.59 9.24
CA GLY A 135 -6.35 -4.63 10.16
C GLY A 135 -6.65 -3.90 11.48
N GLN A 136 -6.30 -4.51 12.60
CA GLN A 136 -6.41 -3.90 13.92
C GLN A 136 -5.16 -4.12 14.78
N ARG A 137 -4.70 -3.07 15.45
CA ARG A 137 -3.62 -3.16 16.43
C ARG A 137 -4.09 -3.85 17.70
N LEU A 138 -3.36 -4.89 18.11
CA LEU A 138 -3.57 -5.65 19.34
C LEU A 138 -2.80 -5.07 20.54
N GLY A 139 -1.72 -4.33 20.29
CA GLY A 139 -0.87 -3.74 21.33
C GLY A 139 0.60 -3.70 20.94
N ASP A 140 1.49 -3.78 21.91
CA ASP A 140 2.93 -3.84 21.66
C ASP A 140 3.35 -5.26 21.24
N CYS A 141 4.41 -5.35 20.45
CA CYS A 141 5.21 -6.58 20.35
C CYS A 141 6.16 -6.64 21.57
#